data_AF-A0A6F9B8A3-F1
#
_entry.id   AF-A0A6F9B8A3-F1
#
_cell.length_a   1.000
_cell.length_b   1.000
_cell.length_c   1.000
_cell.angle_alpha   90.00
_cell.angle_beta   90.00
_cell.angle_gamma   90.00
#
_symmetry.space_group_name_H-M   'P 1'
#
loop_
_entity.id
_entity.type
_entity.pdbx_description
1 polymer ?
#
loop_
_entity_poly.entity_id
_entity_poly.type
_entity_poly.pdbx_seq_one_letter_code
_entity_poly.pdbx_strand_id
1 'polypeptide(L)'
;MSSFSLPGMPSFIKSPDDQTGISGGVASFVCQAVGDPKPRITWMKKGKKVSSQRFEVIEFDDGSGSVLRIQPLRTHRDEAIYECTAINSVGEINTSAKLTVLEGTIHLSHSFSLSLS
;
A
#
# COMPACT_ATOMS: atom_id res chain seq x y z
N MET A 1 15.29 0.78 -39.34
CA MET A 1 14.81 2.13 -38.96
C MET A 1 14.29 2.03 -37.54
N SER A 2 15.09 2.44 -36.57
CA SER A 2 14.70 2.37 -35.15
C SER A 2 13.82 3.58 -34.84
N SER A 3 12.54 3.36 -34.58
CA SER A 3 11.65 4.39 -34.06
C SER A 3 12.08 4.72 -32.63
N PHE A 4 12.78 5.84 -32.44
CA PHE A 4 13.06 6.36 -31.10
C PHE A 4 11.79 7.03 -30.59
N SER A 5 11.03 6.35 -29.72
CA SER A 5 10.02 7.02 -28.91
C SER A 5 10.74 8.06 -28.02
N LEU A 6 10.18 9.26 -27.90
CA LEU A 6 10.70 10.26 -26.98
C LEU A 6 10.47 9.78 -25.53
N PRO A 7 11.45 9.96 -24.63
CA PRO A 7 11.25 9.72 -23.21
C PRO A 7 10.02 10.47 -22.69
N GLY A 8 9.18 9.80 -21.91
CA GLY A 8 7.92 10.29 -21.37
C GLY A 8 7.94 10.35 -19.85
N MET A 9 7.36 11.43 -19.31
CA MET A 9 7.10 11.54 -17.87
C MET A 9 6.20 10.41 -17.38
N PRO A 10 6.31 10.02 -16.10
CA PRO A 10 5.39 9.07 -15.52
C PRO A 10 3.94 9.57 -15.58
N SER A 11 2.99 8.65 -15.70
CA SER A 11 1.55 8.90 -15.58
C SER A 11 0.88 7.70 -14.89
N PHE A 12 -0.06 7.95 -13.97
CA PHE A 12 -0.75 6.88 -13.27
C PHE A 12 -1.77 6.18 -14.18
N ILE A 13 -1.68 4.85 -14.24
CA ILE A 13 -2.78 4.00 -14.75
C ILE A 13 -3.78 3.76 -13.63
N LYS A 14 -3.26 3.49 -12.42
CA LYS A 14 -4.06 3.19 -11.24
C LYS A 14 -3.46 3.86 -10.02
N SER A 15 -4.28 4.65 -9.35
CA SER A 15 -3.99 5.24 -8.05
C SER A 15 -4.57 4.36 -6.95
N PRO A 16 -4.01 4.39 -5.72
CA PRO A 16 -4.58 3.69 -4.59
C PRO A 16 -5.87 4.37 -4.13
N ASP A 17 -6.82 3.56 -3.68
CA ASP A 17 -8.08 4.01 -3.08
C ASP A 17 -7.99 3.99 -1.54
N ASP A 18 -8.75 4.87 -0.89
CA ASP A 18 -8.92 4.87 0.57
C ASP A 18 -9.45 3.52 1.07
N GLN A 19 -8.95 3.06 2.21
CA GLN A 19 -9.36 1.78 2.81
C GLN A 19 -9.74 1.90 4.28
N THR A 20 -10.74 1.11 4.66
CA THR A 20 -11.07 0.84 6.06
C THR A 20 -10.87 -0.64 6.33
N GLY A 21 -9.94 -0.95 7.22
CA GLY A 21 -9.63 -2.32 7.64
C GLY A 21 -10.01 -2.57 9.09
N ILE A 22 -9.90 -3.84 9.52
CA ILE A 22 -10.13 -4.25 10.91
C ILE A 22 -8.78 -4.66 11.51
N SER A 23 -8.54 -4.31 12.78
CA SER A 23 -7.37 -4.73 13.55
C SER A 23 -7.17 -6.25 13.48
N GLY A 24 -5.93 -6.70 13.25
CA GLY A 24 -5.60 -8.10 12.97
C GLY A 24 -5.78 -8.54 11.51
N GLY A 25 -6.53 -7.79 10.70
CA GLY A 25 -6.80 -8.06 9.30
C GLY A 25 -5.70 -7.61 8.33
N VAL A 26 -6.09 -7.33 7.08
CA VAL A 26 -5.19 -6.97 5.97
C VAL A 26 -5.73 -5.74 5.24
N ALA A 27 -4.83 -4.85 4.83
CA ALA A 27 -5.09 -3.82 3.82
C ALA A 27 -4.13 -3.98 2.63
N SER A 28 -4.54 -3.56 1.43
CA SER A 28 -3.71 -3.67 0.22
C SER A 28 -3.95 -2.51 -0.73
N PHE A 29 -2.97 -1.63 -0.87
CA PHE A 29 -3.01 -0.48 -1.77
C PHE A 29 -2.34 -0.83 -3.10
N VAL A 30 -3.01 -0.55 -4.22
CA VAL A 30 -2.50 -0.82 -5.56
C VAL A 30 -2.07 0.48 -6.22
N CYS A 31 -0.91 0.50 -6.85
CA CYS A 31 -0.46 1.65 -7.63
C CYS A 31 0.27 1.19 -8.89
N GLN A 32 -0.14 1.72 -10.05
CA GLN A 32 0.46 1.42 -11.35
C GLN A 32 0.68 2.70 -12.16
N ALA A 33 1.81 2.77 -12.84
CA ALA A 33 2.19 3.90 -13.66
C ALA A 33 2.89 3.45 -14.95
N VAL A 34 2.77 4.28 -15.99
CA VAL A 34 3.50 4.17 -17.26
C VAL A 34 4.45 5.34 -17.40
N GLY A 35 5.47 5.18 -18.23
CA GLY A 35 6.47 6.18 -18.56
C GLY A 35 7.59 5.56 -19.37
N ASP A 36 8.41 6.40 -20.00
CA ASP A 36 9.59 5.95 -20.74
C ASP A 36 10.81 6.80 -20.32
N PRO A 37 11.78 6.26 -19.57
CA PRO A 37 11.88 4.89 -19.09
C PRO A 37 10.76 4.48 -18.12
N LYS A 38 10.51 3.16 -18.00
CA LYS A 38 9.51 2.61 -17.09
C LYS A 38 9.72 3.11 -15.66
N PRO A 39 8.69 3.69 -15.00
CA PRO A 39 8.85 4.27 -13.69
C PRO A 39 8.98 3.19 -12.60
N ARG A 40 9.78 3.49 -11.58
CA ARG A 40 9.83 2.71 -10.34
C ARG A 40 8.77 3.23 -9.38
N ILE A 41 8.02 2.33 -8.75
CA ILE A 41 7.08 2.67 -7.68
C ILE A 41 7.75 2.59 -6.31
N THR A 42 7.48 3.58 -5.46
CA THR A 42 7.86 3.55 -4.04
C THR A 42 6.70 3.97 -3.16
N TRP A 43 6.63 3.36 -1.97
CA TRP A 43 5.59 3.65 -0.98
C TRP A 43 6.15 4.40 0.23
N MET A 44 5.44 5.45 0.63
CA MET A 44 5.75 6.24 1.82
C MET A 44 4.57 6.30 2.77
N LYS A 45 4.87 6.43 4.05
CA LYS A 45 3.94 6.67 5.14
C LYS A 45 4.43 7.86 5.94
N LYS A 46 3.63 8.93 6.02
CA LYS A 46 3.99 10.18 6.72
C LYS A 46 5.37 10.72 6.26
N GLY A 47 5.62 10.71 4.95
CA GLY A 47 6.88 11.17 4.35
C GLY A 47 8.11 10.28 4.59
N LYS A 48 7.94 9.09 5.18
CA LYS A 48 9.03 8.13 5.37
C LYS A 48 8.76 6.87 4.55
N LYS A 49 9.78 6.31 3.92
CA LYS A 49 9.68 5.02 3.23
C LYS A 49 9.12 3.98 4.20
N VAL A 50 8.16 3.19 3.74
CA VAL A 50 7.62 2.08 4.54
C VAL A 50 8.74 1.08 4.84
N SER A 51 8.98 0.82 6.13
CA SER A 51 10.01 -0.11 6.58
C SER A 51 9.51 -0.87 7.82
N SER A 52 8.95 -2.05 7.61
CA SER A 52 8.52 -2.95 8.68
C SER A 52 8.28 -4.34 8.08
N GLN A 53 8.53 -5.40 8.87
CA GLN A 53 8.25 -6.78 8.44
C GLN A 53 6.77 -7.03 8.10
N ARG A 54 5.85 -6.19 8.61
CA ARG A 54 4.41 -6.27 8.30
C ARG A 54 4.01 -5.62 6.98
N PHE A 55 4.91 -4.85 6.38
CA PHE A 55 4.67 -4.05 5.19
C PHE A 55 5.41 -4.75 4.06
N GLU A 56 4.65 -5.36 3.18
CA GLU A 56 5.16 -6.09 2.03
C GLU A 56 4.85 -5.31 0.77
N VAL A 57 5.86 -5.09 -0.06
CA VAL A 57 5.70 -4.46 -1.39
C VAL A 57 5.86 -5.56 -2.42
N ILE A 58 4.80 -5.82 -3.17
CA ILE A 58 4.73 -6.87 -4.18
C ILE A 58 4.70 -6.18 -5.54
N GLU A 59 5.76 -6.32 -6.34
CA GLU A 59 5.82 -5.77 -7.70
C GLU A 59 4.99 -6.61 -8.65
N PHE A 60 4.35 -5.99 -9.64
CA PHE A 60 3.74 -6.74 -10.75
C PHE A 60 4.83 -7.33 -11.65
N ASP A 61 4.59 -8.52 -12.21
CA ASP A 61 5.55 -9.21 -13.07
C ASP A 61 5.95 -8.40 -14.31
N ASP A 62 5.04 -7.57 -14.81
CA ASP A 62 5.29 -6.68 -15.93
C ASP A 62 6.03 -5.40 -15.52
N GLY A 63 6.31 -5.18 -14.23
CA GLY A 63 6.93 -3.97 -13.68
C GLY A 63 6.08 -2.70 -13.79
N SER A 64 4.79 -2.81 -14.11
CA SER A 64 3.88 -1.66 -14.25
C SER A 64 3.56 -0.96 -12.92
N GLY A 65 3.87 -1.61 -11.79
CA GLY A 65 3.66 -1.01 -10.48
C GLY A 65 3.88 -1.97 -9.32
N SER A 66 3.20 -1.72 -8.20
CA SER A 66 3.26 -2.60 -7.04
C SER A 66 2.00 -2.52 -6.18
N VAL A 67 1.86 -3.51 -5.30
CA VAL A 67 0.87 -3.56 -4.22
C VAL A 67 1.59 -3.41 -2.89
N LEU A 68 1.17 -2.44 -2.07
CA LEU A 68 1.56 -2.36 -0.65
C LEU A 68 0.56 -3.15 0.18
N ARG A 69 0.97 -4.32 0.69
CA ARG A 69 0.21 -5.15 1.61
C ARG A 69 0.63 -4.89 3.06
N ILE A 70 -0.33 -4.72 3.96
CA ILE A 70 -0.09 -4.49 5.38
C ILE A 70 -0.82 -5.56 6.19
N GLN A 71 -0.07 -6.41 6.91
CA GLN A 71 -0.63 -7.49 7.72
C GLN A 71 0.28 -7.86 8.91
N PRO A 72 -0.28 -8.13 10.11
CA PRO A 72 -1.65 -7.79 10.53
C PRO A 72 -1.81 -6.28 10.74
N LEU A 73 -3.01 -5.75 10.48
CA LEU A 73 -3.36 -4.34 10.76
C LEU A 73 -3.34 -4.03 12.26
N ARG A 74 -2.92 -2.82 12.63
CA ARG A 74 -2.87 -2.31 14.00
C ARG A 74 -3.50 -0.92 14.09
N THR A 75 -4.54 -0.77 14.91
CA THR A 75 -5.19 0.50 15.23
C THR A 75 -4.18 1.54 15.72
N HIS A 76 -4.38 2.81 15.35
CA HIS A 76 -3.52 3.98 15.65
C HIS A 76 -2.09 3.95 15.08
N ARG A 77 -1.49 2.77 14.93
CA ARG A 77 -0.14 2.61 14.37
C ARG A 77 -0.18 2.65 12.86
N ASP A 78 -1.12 1.95 12.23
CA ASP A 78 -1.21 1.86 10.78
C ASP A 78 -2.06 2.96 10.14
N GLU A 79 -2.92 3.60 10.92
CA GLU A 79 -3.74 4.73 10.47
C GLU A 79 -2.86 5.90 10.00
N ALA A 80 -2.91 6.17 8.71
CA ALA A 80 -2.11 7.18 8.04
C ALA A 80 -2.61 7.43 6.62
N ILE A 81 -2.07 8.48 6.02
CA ILE A 81 -2.05 8.65 4.57
C ILE A 81 -0.79 7.93 4.05
N TYR A 82 -1.01 7.06 3.08
CA TYR A 82 0.00 6.32 2.35
C TYR A 82 0.16 6.95 0.97
N GLU A 83 1.40 7.22 0.59
CA GLU A 83 1.73 7.87 -0.67
C GLU A 83 2.42 6.87 -1.60
N CYS A 84 1.94 6.81 -2.83
CA CYS A 84 2.60 6.14 -3.93
C CYS A 84 3.31 7.17 -4.80
N THR A 85 4.60 6.96 -5.02
CA THR A 85 5.43 7.78 -5.91
C THR A 85 5.88 6.95 -7.09
N ALA A 86 5.67 7.46 -8.30
CA ALA A 86 6.19 6.91 -9.54
C ALA A 86 7.30 7.82 -10.08
N ILE A 87 8.52 7.28 -10.24
CA ILE A 87 9.69 8.05 -10.65
C ILE A 87 10.45 7.39 -11.81
N ASN A 88 10.82 8.19 -12.80
CA ASN A 88 11.79 7.83 -13.82
C ASN A 88 12.81 8.98 -14.01
N SER A 89 13.71 8.87 -15.00
CA SER A 89 14.74 9.88 -15.25
C SER A 89 14.18 11.21 -15.81
N VAL A 90 12.93 11.22 -16.28
CA VAL A 90 12.28 12.41 -16.85
C VAL A 90 11.53 13.19 -15.77
N GLY A 91 10.96 12.50 -14.77
CA GLY A 91 10.29 13.16 -13.66
C GLY A 91 9.67 12.21 -12.64
N GLU A 92 8.87 12.81 -11.76
CA GLU A 92 8.25 12.17 -10.61
C GLU A 92 6.80 12.66 -10.47
N ILE A 93 5.89 11.75 -10.13
CA ILE A 93 4.50 12.05 -9.76
C ILE A 93 4.14 11.28 -8.48
N ASN A 94 3.18 11.82 -7.72
CA ASN A 94 2.70 11.21 -6.49
C ASN A 94 1.16 11.19 -6.42
N THR A 95 0.65 10.23 -5.66
CA THR A 95 -0.75 10.08 -5.31
C THR A 95 -0.87 9.45 -3.94
N SER A 96 -2.02 9.53 -3.28
CA SER A 96 -2.15 9.08 -1.90
C SER A 96 -3.51 8.51 -1.57
N ALA A 97 -3.56 7.64 -0.57
CA ALA A 97 -4.77 7.04 -0.02
C ALA A 97 -4.70 6.96 1.51
N LYS A 98 -5.84 7.11 2.17
CA LYS A 98 -5.99 7.02 3.62
C LYS A 98 -6.32 5.59 4.05
N LEU A 99 -5.62 5.12 5.09
CA LEU A 99 -5.99 3.92 5.83
C LEU A 99 -6.66 4.30 7.16
N THR A 100 -7.86 3.78 7.39
CA THR A 100 -8.55 3.77 8.69
C THR A 100 -8.59 2.34 9.22
N VAL A 101 -8.38 2.13 10.52
CA VAL A 101 -8.39 0.78 11.12
C VAL A 101 -9.36 0.76 12.28
N LEU A 102 -10.38 -0.09 12.19
CA LEU A 102 -11.37 -0.29 13.24
C LEU A 102 -10.91 -1.40 14.20
N GLU A 103 -11.24 -1.27 15.48
CA GLU A 103 -11.04 -2.37 16.43
C GLU A 103 -11.92 -3.57 16.04
N GLY A 104 -11.32 -4.76 16.07
CA GLY A 104 -12.08 -6.00 15.92
C GLY A 104 -12.77 -6.32 17.24
N THR A 105 -14.11 -6.41 17.25
CA THR A 105 -14.84 -6.89 18.41
C THR A 105 -14.48 -8.36 18.66
N ILE A 106 -13.71 -8.64 19.71
CA ILE A 106 -13.57 -10.01 20.21
C ILE A 106 -14.94 -10.40 20.75
N HIS A 107 -15.70 -11.21 20.02
CA HIS A 107 -16.84 -11.90 20.58
C HIS A 107 -16.29 -12.95 21.54
N LEU A 108 -16.10 -12.57 22.81
CA LEU A 108 -15.64 -13.47 23.88
C LEU A 108 -16.76 -14.49 24.17
N SER A 109 -16.89 -15.52 23.34
CA SER A 109 -17.61 -16.75 23.68
C SER A 109 -16.63 -17.79 24.23
N HIS A 110 -16.05 -17.52 25.39
CA HIS A 110 -15.58 -18.61 26.24
C HIS A 110 -16.19 -18.39 27.61
N SER A 111 -17.28 -19.14 27.82
CA SER A 111 -18.01 -19.31 29.07
C SER A 111 -17.08 -19.49 30.26
N PHE A 112 -17.27 -18.68 31.30
CA PHE A 112 -16.83 -19.03 32.64
C PHE A 112 -17.55 -20.31 33.07
N SER A 113 -16.88 -21.46 33.01
CA SER A 113 -17.27 -22.62 33.81
C SER A 113 -16.39 -22.65 35.06
N LEU A 114 -16.85 -22.00 36.12
CA LEU A 114 -16.40 -22.31 37.47
C LEU A 114 -16.90 -23.71 37.81
N SER A 115 -16.01 -24.71 37.82
CA SER A 115 -16.25 -25.93 38.57
C SER A 115 -15.41 -25.88 39.85
N LEU A 116 -16.04 -25.45 40.95
CA LEU A 116 -15.58 -25.83 42.28
C LEU A 116 -15.94 -27.30 42.48
N SER A 117 -14.94 -28.13 42.76
CA SER A 117 -15.07 -29.39 43.48
C SER A 117 -13.74 -29.69 44.15
#